data_AF-A0A6G9AIQ1-F1
#
_entry.id   AF-A0A6G9AIQ1-F1
#
_cell.length_a   1.000
_cell.length_b   1.000
_cell.length_c   1.000
_cell.angle_alpha   90.00
_cell.angle_beta   90.00
_cell.angle_gamma   90.00
#
_symmetry.space_group_name_H-M   'P 1'
#
loop_
_entity.id
_entity.type
_entity.pdbx_description
1 polymer ?
#
loop_
_entity_poly.entity_id
_entity_poly.type
_entity_poly.pdbx_seq_one_letter_code
_entity_poly.pdbx_strand_id
1 'polypeptide(L)' 'MWYFLIKQADLETRQYRALQKKASLTEVELFNEPYVNWYIFSVEKGSYPAFMNYLDLEGISYDLNADRPSRDEMLAGMR' A
#
# COMPACT_ATOMS: atom_id res chain seq x y z
N MET A 1 0.28 -12.52 -6.92
CA MET A 1 0.64 -11.52 -5.90
C MET A 1 -0.44 -10.47 -5.93
N TRP A 2 -0.70 -9.77 -4.83
CA TRP A 2 -1.54 -8.58 -4.82
C TRP A 2 -0.72 -7.39 -4.36
N TYR A 3 -0.94 -6.23 -4.95
CA TYR A 3 -0.25 -4.99 -4.61
C TYR A 3 -1.23 -4.03 -3.97
N PHE A 4 -1.03 -3.76 -2.70
CA PHE A 4 -1.78 -2.78 -1.94
C PHE A 4 -1.01 -1.48 -1.88
N LEU A 5 -1.61 -0.43 -2.42
CA LEU A 5 -1.06 0.90 -2.47
C LEU A 5 -1.78 1.76 -1.44
N ILE A 6 -1.03 2.37 -0.54
CA ILE A 6 -1.56 3.18 0.55
C ILE A 6 -0.79 4.49 0.59
N LYS A 7 -1.49 5.63 0.58
CA LYS A 7 -0.86 6.95 0.71
C LYS A 7 -0.16 7.03 2.06
N GLN A 8 1.07 7.52 2.08
CA GLN A 8 1.86 7.63 3.31
C GLN A 8 1.17 8.50 4.38
N ALA A 9 0.45 9.53 3.96
CA ALA A 9 -0.29 10.42 4.85
C ALA A 9 -1.47 9.73 5.58
N ASP A 10 -2.00 8.64 5.00
CA ASP A 10 -3.18 7.94 5.51
C ASP A 10 -2.82 6.75 6.41
N LEU A 11 -1.54 6.56 6.72
CA LEU A 11 -1.06 5.39 7.45
C LEU A 11 -0.18 5.77 8.64
N GLU A 12 -0.66 5.43 9.85
CA GLU A 12 0.11 5.62 11.06
C GLU A 12 1.32 4.67 11.13
N THR A 13 2.34 5.07 11.89
CA THR A 13 3.54 4.23 12.08
C THR A 13 3.20 2.85 12.66
N ARG A 14 2.21 2.75 13.56
CA ARG A 14 1.76 1.47 14.12
C ARG A 14 1.17 0.56 13.05
N GLN A 15 0.28 1.11 12.23
CA GLN A 15 -0.41 0.42 11.14
C GLN A 15 0.58 -0.03 10.07
N TYR A 16 1.50 0.86 9.65
CA TYR A 16 2.58 0.55 8.72
C TYR A 16 3.40 -0.65 9.17
N ARG A 17 3.87 -0.66 10.43
CA ARG A 17 4.64 -1.79 10.98
C ARG A 17 3.83 -3.08 11.04
N ALA A 18 2.53 -2.99 11.32
CA ALA A 18 1.64 -4.15 11.37
C ALA A 18 1.39 -4.75 9.99
N LEU A 19 1.29 -3.92 8.94
CA LEU A 19 1.16 -4.33 7.54
C LEU A 19 2.47 -4.90 6.99
N GLN A 20 3.61 -4.28 7.30
CA GLN A 20 4.93 -4.75 6.88
C GLN A 20 5.21 -6.19 7.33
N LYS A 21 4.76 -6.58 8.54
CA LYS A 21 4.88 -7.95 9.05
C LYS A 21 4.01 -8.99 8.32
N LYS A 22 2.98 -8.54 7.59
CA LYS A 22 2.02 -9.40 6.87
C LYS A 22 2.28 -9.44 5.35
N ALA A 23 2.98 -8.44 4.82
CA ALA A 23 3.39 -8.38 3.43
C ALA A 23 4.67 -9.20 3.20
N SER A 24 4.82 -9.75 1.99
CA SER A 24 6.05 -10.40 1.56
C SER A 24 7.15 -9.38 1.22
N LEU A 25 6.76 -8.23 0.68
CA LEU A 25 7.65 -7.12 0.35
C LEU A 25 6.95 -5.79 0.65
N THR A 26 7.71 -4.80 1.12
CA THR A 26 7.22 -3.43 1.33
C THR A 26 8.19 -2.47 0.66
N GLU A 27 7.64 -1.61 -0.20
CA GLU A 27 8.36 -0.57 -0.91
C GLU A 27 7.77 0.81 -0.59
N VAL A 28 8.56 1.85 -0.80
CA VAL A 28 8.12 3.24 -0.67
C VAL A 28 8.40 3.95 -1.98
N GLU A 29 7.36 4.45 -2.62
CA GLU A 29 7.48 5.29 -3.80
C GLU A 29 7.44 6.77 -3.37
N LEU A 30 8.56 7.46 -3.59
CA LEU A 30 8.74 8.85 -3.20
C LEU A 30 8.40 9.78 -4.36
N PHE A 31 7.54 10.75 -4.10
CA PHE A 31 7.20 11.82 -5.03
C PHE A 31 7.65 13.18 -4.49
N ASN A 32 7.87 14.12 -5.41
CA ASN A 32 8.15 15.51 -5.04
C ASN A 32 6.83 16.24 -4.78
N GLU A 33 6.87 17.30 -3.97
CA GLU A 33 5.73 18.19 -3.75
C GLU A 33 5.15 18.66 -5.10
N PRO A 34 3.82 18.70 -5.26
CA PRO A 34 2.78 18.56 -4.23
C PRO A 34 2.26 17.12 -4.01
N TYR A 35 2.88 16.11 -4.61
CA TYR A 35 2.35 14.74 -4.59
C TYR A 35 2.71 13.99 -3.30
N VAL A 36 1.76 13.18 -2.82
CA VAL A 36 1.94 12.37 -1.60
C VAL A 36 2.70 11.10 -1.95
N ASN A 37 3.64 10.70 -1.09
CA ASN A 37 4.35 9.43 -1.19
C ASN A 37 3.42 8.23 -0.98
N TRP A 38 3.80 7.07 -1.49
CA TRP A 38 2.99 5.85 -1.37
C TRP A 38 3.79 4.71 -0.76
N TYR A 39 3.12 3.93 0.07
CA TYR A 39 3.57 2.61 0.47
C TYR A 39 2.98 1.56 -0.46
N ILE A 40 3.82 0.64 -0.91
CA ILE A 40 3.43 -0.48 -1.77
C ILE A 40 3.71 -1.77 -1.01
N PHE A 41 2.65 -2.51 -0.69
CA PHE A 41 2.75 -3.81 -0.03
C PHE A 41 2.45 -4.91 -1.02
N SER A 42 3.43 -5.78 -1.24
CA SER A 42 3.24 -6.99 -2.04
C SER A 42 2.80 -8.13 -1.13
N VAL A 43 1.62 -8.68 -1.38
CA VAL A 43 0.98 -9.67 -0.52
C VAL A 43 0.74 -10.96 -1.29
N GLU A 44 1.25 -12.06 -0.76
CA GLU A 44 1.00 -13.40 -1.29
C GLU A 44 -0.42 -13.89 -0.97
N LYS A 45 -0.91 -14.85 -1.78
CA LYS A 45 -2.27 -15.40 -1.65
C LYS A 45 -2.57 -15.94 -0.25
N GLY A 46 -1.58 -16.53 0.42
CA GLY A 46 -1.73 -17.07 1.79
C GLY A 46 -1.95 -15.99 2.85
N SER A 47 -1.32 -14.83 2.70
CA SER A 47 -1.42 -13.72 3.64
C SER A 47 -2.55 -12.74 3.32
N TYR A 48 -3.12 -12.82 2.11
CA TYR A 48 -4.16 -11.91 1.62
C TYR A 48 -5.35 -11.74 2.58
N PRO A 49 -6.00 -12.81 3.10
CA PRO A 49 -7.16 -12.63 3.99
C PRO A 49 -6.80 -11.91 5.28
N ALA A 50 -5.64 -12.21 5.86
CA ALA A 50 -5.18 -11.56 7.09
C ALA A 50 -4.76 -10.10 6.88
N PHE A 51 -4.23 -9.78 5.69
CA PHE A 51 -3.88 -8.41 5.29
C PHE A 51 -5.14 -7.57 5.12
N MET A 52 -6.10 -8.05 4.32
CA MET A 52 -7.41 -7.42 4.11
C MET A 52 -8.15 -7.17 5.42
N ASN A 53 -8.28 -8.21 6.26
CA ASN A 53 -8.99 -8.08 7.53
C ASN A 53 -8.36 -7.01 8.43
N TYR A 54 -7.03 -6.83 8.39
CA TYR A 54 -6.39 -5.75 9.15
C TYR A 54 -6.71 -4.36 8.58
N LEU A 55 -6.70 -4.21 7.25
CA LEU A 55 -7.07 -2.95 6.60
C LEU A 55 -8.52 -2.56 6.94
N ASP A 56 -9.44 -3.51 6.85
CA ASP A 56 -10.86 -3.30 7.13
C ASP A 56 -11.11 -2.93 8.60
N LEU A 57 -10.47 -3.63 9.54
CA LEU A 57 -10.62 -3.37 10.98
C LEU A 57 -10.07 -2.01 11.40
N GLU A 58 -8.97 -1.57 10.77
CA GLU A 58 -8.33 -0.29 11.09
C GLU A 58 -8.86 0.86 10.22
N GLY A 59 -9.79 0.59 9.28
CA GLY A 59 -10.40 1.60 8.41
C GLY A 59 -9.41 2.24 7.42
N ILE A 60 -8.40 1.48 6.98
CA ILE A 60 -7.32 1.99 6.11
C ILE A 60 -7.77 1.94 4.65
N SER A 61 -7.70 3.08 3.97
CA SER A 61 -7.96 3.17 2.52
C SER A 61 -6.77 2.69 1.70
N TYR A 62 -7.04 1.99 0.61
CA TYR A 62 -6.01 1.42 -0.27
C TYR A 62 -6.49 1.33 -1.71
N ASP A 63 -5.53 1.32 -2.64
CA ASP A 63 -5.75 0.88 -4.02
C ASP A 63 -5.18 -0.53 -4.20
N LEU A 64 -5.97 -1.42 -4.80
CA LEU A 64 -5.59 -2.81 -5.04
C LEU A 64 -5.28 -3.03 -6.52
N ASN A 65 -4.08 -3.52 -6.82
CA ASN A 65 -3.65 -3.87 -8.16
C ASN A 65 -3.19 -5.34 -8.25
N ALA A 66 -3.44 -5.96 -9.40
CA ALA A 66 -2.96 -7.31 -9.70
C ALA A 66 -1.44 -7.33 -10.01
N ASP A 67 -0.95 -6.23 -10.59
CA ASP A 67 0.45 -6.00 -10.95
C ASP A 67 0.99 -4.78 -10.21
N ARG A 68 2.33 -4.69 -10.08
CA ARG A 68 2.97 -3.50 -9.49
C ARG A 68 2.79 -2.34 -10.47
N PRO A 69 2.05 -1.28 -10.12
CA PRO A 69 1.93 -0.13 -10.99
C PRO A 69 3.27 0.59 -11.12
N SER A 70 3.51 1.13 -12.30
CA SER A 70 4.64 2.00 -12.57
C SER A 70 4.47 3.36 -11.87
N ARG A 71 5.60 4.05 -11.70
CA ARG A 71 5.62 5.40 -11.14
C ARG A 71 4.71 6.37 -11.92
N ASP A 72 4.67 6.25 -13.25
CA ASP A 72 3.84 7.10 -14.11
C ASP A 72 2.34 6.79 -13.94
N GLU A 73 1.96 5.52 -13.79
CA GLU A 73 0.58 5.12 -13.50
C GLU A 73 0.12 5.64 -12.13
N MET A 74 0.98 5.53 -11.12
CA MET A 74 0.70 6.09 -9.79
C MET A 74 0.55 7.62 -9.82
N LEU A 75 1.39 8.32 -10.59
CA LEU A 75 1.27 9.76 -10.80
C LEU A 75 -0.01 10.14 -11.53
N ALA A 76 -0.42 9.37 -12.53
CA ALA A 76 -1.63 9.63 -13.29
C ALA A 76 -2.89 9.56 -12.40
N GLY A 77 -2.92 8.68 -11.39
CA GLY A 77 -4.02 8.60 -10.42
C GLY A 77 -4.10 9.74 -9.41
N MET A 78 -3.06 10.60 -9.32
CA MET A 78 -3.02 11.76 -8.42
C MET A 78 -3.22 13.10 -9.13
N ARG A 79 -3.20 13.11 -10.47
CA ARG A 79 -3.48 14.29 -11.30
C ARG A 79 -4.97 14.47 -11.49
#